data_AF-A0ABD2QHG2-F1
#
_entry.id   AF-A0ABD2QHG2-F1
#
_cell.length_a   1.000
_cell.length_b   1.000
_cell.length_c   1.000
_cell.angle_alpha   90.00
_cell.angle_beta   90.00
_cell.angle_gamma   90.00
#
_symmetry.space_group_name_H-M   'P 1'
#
loop_
_entity.id
_entity.type
_entity.pdbx_description
1 polymer ?
#
loop_
_entity_poly.entity_id
_entity_poly.type
_entity_poly.pdbx_seq_one_letter_code
_entity_poly.pdbx_strand_id
1 'polypeptide(L)'
;MLKTNRMKLVNPSAEYVGIGVAKKHKVQICKPTVVWEVWKGSTANIVVDDMQDCYGAIWTLDQEDRANLDRQEGVDLGLYEPFNIEVLFEKENKVLQCLCYQMPTAIPCVTSVYYLDVILRGAREINLPDHYIEYLRSIPTNDYLGPCPKYDQVLEKMPENQKSCFEMDQLRKRPVPTNRFYYFSYGSNLLRERITMANPSAKYVGIGRVKDYQLIMCKREEPSTWGGGTASIVPSSGEECFGAIWTLDYEDRCRIDRQEGVQINLYYAFEFDVYCETLGHQVHCLCYRMTDETPSITSPYYLDVILRGAKQCNLPASYLEKLQKIPVNEFSGPCKMYQSVLALIPPEEGTGFLNKSNF
;
A
#
# COMPACT_ATOMS: atom_id res chain seq x y z
N MET A 1 1.88 -9.64 19.32
CA MET A 1 2.45 -8.55 20.16
C MET A 1 3.94 -8.76 20.40
N LEU A 2 4.80 -7.71 20.33
CA LEU A 2 6.26 -7.85 20.54
C LEU A 2 6.74 -7.56 21.97
N LYS A 3 6.13 -6.62 22.68
CA LYS A 3 6.61 -6.20 24.01
C LYS A 3 6.19 -7.20 25.09
N THR A 4 7.15 -7.79 25.79
CA THR A 4 6.94 -8.84 26.80
C THR A 4 6.06 -8.40 27.94
N ASN A 5 6.32 -7.21 28.51
CA ASN A 5 5.51 -6.69 29.62
C ASN A 5 4.07 -6.42 29.19
N ARG A 6 3.84 -5.98 27.94
CA ARG A 6 2.48 -5.83 27.42
C ARG A 6 1.79 -7.18 27.25
N MET A 7 2.51 -8.19 26.76
CA MET A 7 1.94 -9.54 26.57
C MET A 7 1.59 -10.18 27.92
N LYS A 8 2.54 -10.24 28.86
CA LYS A 8 2.37 -10.87 30.18
C LYS A 8 1.37 -10.15 31.08
N LEU A 9 1.20 -8.84 30.89
CA LEU A 9 0.26 -8.05 31.68
C LEU A 9 -1.18 -8.48 31.49
N VAL A 10 -1.55 -8.76 30.24
CA VAL A 10 -2.92 -9.14 29.89
C VAL A 10 -3.07 -10.65 29.74
N ASN A 11 -1.96 -11.38 29.60
CA ASN A 11 -1.91 -12.83 29.48
C ASN A 11 -0.84 -13.40 30.42
N PRO A 12 -1.15 -13.63 31.71
CA PRO A 12 -0.15 -14.04 32.70
C PRO A 12 0.56 -15.37 32.40
N SER A 13 -0.10 -16.29 31.68
CA SER A 13 0.48 -17.55 31.22
C SER A 13 1.48 -17.38 30.08
N ALA A 14 1.56 -16.20 29.46
CA ALA A 14 2.35 -16.01 28.26
C ALA A 14 3.85 -16.15 28.54
N GLU A 15 4.49 -17.14 27.91
CA GLU A 15 5.94 -17.32 27.98
C GLU A 15 6.58 -17.03 26.64
N TYR A 16 7.70 -16.30 26.67
CA TYR A 16 8.46 -15.98 25.47
C TYR A 16 9.27 -17.20 25.03
N VAL A 17 9.08 -17.65 23.79
CA VAL A 17 9.79 -18.79 23.22
C VAL A 17 11.02 -18.34 22.42
N GLY A 18 10.85 -17.31 21.59
CA GLY A 18 11.92 -16.78 20.74
C GLY A 18 11.41 -16.03 19.52
N ILE A 19 12.32 -15.78 18.58
CA ILE A 19 12.03 -15.05 17.34
C ILE A 19 11.48 -16.01 16.29
N GLY A 20 10.41 -15.58 15.64
CA GLY A 20 9.78 -16.29 14.54
C GLY A 20 9.78 -15.46 13.26
N VAL A 21 9.94 -16.13 12.11
CA VAL A 21 9.89 -15.49 10.79
C VAL A 21 8.75 -16.09 9.97
N ALA A 22 7.73 -15.29 9.69
CA ALA A 22 6.72 -15.63 8.70
C ALA A 22 7.26 -15.27 7.31
N LYS A 23 7.59 -16.30 6.52
CA LYS A 23 8.14 -16.14 5.17
C LYS A 23 7.07 -15.62 4.21
N LYS A 24 7.46 -14.77 3.25
CA LYS A 24 6.54 -14.20 2.26
C LYS A 24 5.38 -13.39 2.87
N HIS A 25 5.68 -12.68 3.95
CA HIS A 25 4.72 -11.83 4.65
C HIS A 25 5.40 -10.53 5.05
N LYS A 26 4.62 -9.45 5.17
CA LYS A 26 5.10 -8.19 5.75
C LYS A 26 4.14 -7.64 6.79
N VAL A 27 4.66 -6.77 7.64
CA VAL A 27 3.83 -5.90 8.46
C VAL A 27 3.26 -4.79 7.57
N GLN A 28 1.96 -4.55 7.68
CA GLN A 28 1.31 -3.41 7.05
C GLN A 28 0.48 -2.67 8.10
N ILE A 29 0.65 -1.36 8.18
CA ILE A 29 -0.18 -0.54 9.07
C ILE A 29 -1.54 -0.33 8.42
N CYS A 30 -2.60 -0.72 9.12
CA CYS A 30 -3.96 -0.70 8.61
C CYS A 30 -4.94 -0.13 9.62
N LYS A 31 -5.98 0.55 9.14
CA LYS A 31 -7.16 0.90 9.95
C LYS A 31 -8.29 -0.09 9.67
N PRO A 32 -9.02 -0.55 10.69
CA PRO A 32 -10.25 -1.30 10.50
C PRO A 32 -11.33 -0.40 9.87
N THR A 33 -12.35 -1.00 9.28
CA THR A 33 -13.49 -0.27 8.70
C THR A 33 -14.40 0.38 9.75
N VAL A 34 -14.35 -0.11 10.98
CA VAL A 34 -15.04 0.47 12.14
C VAL A 34 -14.13 1.49 12.82
N VAL A 35 -14.66 2.65 13.22
CA VAL A 35 -13.89 3.71 13.88
C VAL A 35 -13.31 3.20 15.20
N TRP A 36 -11.98 3.06 15.26
CA TRP A 36 -11.25 2.62 16.44
C TRP A 36 -9.98 3.44 16.63
N GLU A 37 -10.05 4.47 17.48
CA GLU A 37 -8.94 5.43 17.69
C GLU A 37 -8.20 5.23 19.03
N VAL A 38 -8.02 3.99 19.46
CA VAL A 38 -7.36 3.68 20.74
C VAL A 38 -5.90 4.19 20.75
N TRP A 39 -5.20 3.99 19.64
CA TRP A 39 -3.79 4.38 19.50
C TRP A 39 -3.60 5.73 18.83
N LYS A 40 -4.67 6.47 18.54
CA LYS A 40 -4.62 7.74 17.79
C LYS A 40 -3.91 7.59 16.45
N GLY A 41 -4.03 6.42 15.84
CA GLY A 41 -3.40 6.01 14.60
C GLY A 41 -3.75 4.56 14.31
N SER A 42 -3.41 4.12 13.11
CA SER A 42 -3.68 2.78 12.61
C SER A 42 -2.76 1.73 13.25
N THR A 43 -3.17 0.46 13.29
CA THR A 43 -2.42 -0.63 13.96
C THR A 43 -1.83 -1.62 12.98
N ALA A 44 -0.93 -2.48 13.46
CA ALA A 44 -0.23 -3.45 12.63
C ALA A 44 -1.15 -4.59 12.17
N ASN A 45 -1.09 -4.90 10.89
CA ASN A 45 -1.63 -6.11 10.29
C ASN A 45 -0.47 -6.91 9.67
N ILE A 46 -0.68 -8.20 9.44
CA ILE A 46 0.21 -9.03 8.63
C ILE A 46 -0.47 -9.31 7.28
N VAL A 47 0.27 -9.18 6.19
CA VAL A 47 -0.23 -9.45 4.83
C VAL A 47 0.79 -10.26 4.04
N VAL A 48 0.32 -11.03 3.07
CA VAL A 48 1.18 -11.78 2.14
C VAL A 48 1.99 -10.80 1.29
N ASP A 49 3.28 -11.06 1.14
CA ASP A 49 4.20 -10.29 0.31
C ASP A 49 5.35 -11.21 -0.13
N ASP A 50 5.45 -11.56 -1.41
CA ASP A 50 6.45 -12.51 -1.90
C ASP A 50 7.90 -12.02 -1.82
N MET A 51 8.12 -10.74 -1.54
CA MET A 51 9.44 -10.10 -1.54
C MET A 51 9.99 -9.86 -0.13
N GLN A 52 9.16 -10.00 0.90
CA GLN A 52 9.50 -9.65 2.28
C GLN A 52 9.18 -10.78 3.27
N ASP A 53 9.87 -10.74 4.39
CA ASP A 53 9.64 -11.62 5.53
C ASP A 53 9.21 -10.80 6.75
N CYS A 54 8.32 -11.35 7.56
CA CYS A 54 7.79 -10.70 8.75
C CYS A 54 8.40 -11.35 10.00
N TYR A 55 9.24 -10.61 10.72
CA TYR A 55 9.81 -11.03 11.99
C TYR A 55 8.86 -10.73 13.14
N GLY A 56 8.79 -11.65 14.10
CA GLY A 56 7.90 -11.54 15.25
C GLY A 56 8.39 -12.30 16.47
N ALA A 57 7.61 -12.23 17.54
CA ALA A 57 7.82 -12.99 18.76
C ALA A 57 6.88 -14.20 18.80
N ILE A 58 7.43 -15.36 19.13
CA ILE A 58 6.69 -16.58 19.43
C ILE A 58 6.43 -16.63 20.93
N TRP A 59 5.16 -16.83 21.29
CA TRP A 59 4.68 -16.97 22.66
C TRP A 59 3.97 -18.30 22.83
N THR A 60 4.17 -18.97 23.95
CA THR A 60 3.27 -20.02 24.43
C THR A 60 2.23 -19.39 25.35
N LEU A 61 0.99 -19.86 25.26
CA LEU A 61 -0.11 -19.46 26.14
C LEU A 61 -0.92 -20.71 26.48
N ASP A 62 -1.54 -20.70 27.66
CA ASP A 62 -2.52 -21.72 28.02
C ASP A 62 -3.75 -21.61 27.10
N GLN A 63 -4.33 -22.75 26.72
CA GLN A 63 -5.49 -22.78 25.82
C GLN A 63 -6.69 -22.01 26.39
N GLU A 64 -6.81 -21.95 27.72
CA GLU A 64 -7.86 -21.21 28.43
C GLU A 64 -7.77 -19.69 28.22
N ASP A 65 -6.58 -19.15 27.96
CA ASP A 65 -6.36 -17.73 27.71
C ASP A 65 -6.73 -17.29 26.29
N ARG A 66 -7.08 -18.24 25.40
CA ARG A 66 -7.44 -17.94 24.02
C ARG A 66 -8.60 -16.95 23.92
N ALA A 67 -9.67 -17.14 24.71
CA ALA A 67 -10.83 -16.24 24.68
C ALA A 67 -10.47 -14.82 25.17
N ASN A 68 -9.47 -14.70 26.04
CA ASN A 68 -8.97 -13.42 26.50
C ASN A 68 -8.13 -12.73 25.42
N LEU A 69 -7.31 -13.48 24.68
CA LEU A 69 -6.54 -12.96 23.55
C LEU A 69 -7.46 -12.50 22.40
N ASP A 70 -8.49 -13.28 22.07
CA ASP A 70 -9.48 -12.93 21.04
C ASP A 70 -10.22 -11.61 21.38
N ARG A 71 -10.60 -11.40 22.65
CA ARG A 71 -11.19 -10.12 23.10
C ARG A 71 -10.23 -8.95 23.02
N GLN A 72 -8.93 -9.16 23.28
CA GLN A 72 -7.92 -8.09 23.20
C GLN A 72 -7.69 -7.62 21.77
N GLU A 73 -7.72 -8.55 20.82
CA GLU A 73 -7.60 -8.27 19.38
C GLU A 73 -8.94 -7.82 18.78
N GLY A 74 -10.02 -7.79 19.57
CA GLY A 74 -11.34 -7.30 19.16
C GLY A 74 -12.01 -8.20 18.13
N VAL A 75 -11.84 -9.52 18.25
CA VAL A 75 -12.44 -10.52 17.36
C VAL A 75 -13.97 -10.46 17.39
N ASP A 76 -14.55 -10.25 18.57
CA ASP A 76 -15.99 -10.05 18.77
C ASP A 76 -16.51 -8.75 18.14
N LEU A 77 -15.62 -7.78 17.93
CA LEU A 77 -15.90 -6.51 17.26
C LEU A 77 -15.57 -6.54 15.77
N GLY A 78 -15.05 -7.65 15.24
CA GLY A 78 -14.63 -7.80 13.84
C GLY A 78 -13.39 -6.97 13.47
N LEU A 79 -12.58 -6.54 14.44
CA LEU A 79 -11.36 -5.75 14.18
C LEU A 79 -10.26 -6.64 13.58
N TYR A 80 -10.09 -7.82 14.16
CA TYR A 80 -9.19 -8.87 13.68
C TYR A 80 -9.90 -10.22 13.69
N GLU A 81 -9.37 -11.16 12.92
CA GLU A 81 -9.76 -12.57 12.97
C GLU A 81 -8.54 -13.44 13.26
N PRO A 82 -8.71 -14.53 14.04
CA PRO A 82 -7.65 -15.49 14.29
C PRO A 82 -7.41 -16.37 13.05
N PHE A 83 -6.15 -16.61 12.73
CA PHE A 83 -5.75 -17.56 11.69
C PHE A 83 -4.47 -18.29 12.07
N ASN A 84 -4.21 -19.44 11.45
CA ASN A 84 -2.96 -20.18 11.65
C ASN A 84 -1.95 -19.76 10.58
N ILE A 85 -0.71 -19.54 10.99
CA ILE A 85 0.40 -19.18 10.11
C ILE A 85 1.62 -20.06 10.39
N GLU A 86 2.35 -20.37 9.32
CA GLU A 86 3.66 -21.03 9.39
C GLU A 86 4.74 -20.03 9.74
N VAL A 87 5.46 -20.31 10.83
CA VAL A 87 6.53 -19.45 11.33
C VAL A 87 7.81 -20.27 11.47
N LEU A 88 8.88 -19.82 10.83
CA LEU A 88 10.21 -20.38 11.03
C LEU A 88 10.75 -19.92 12.39
N PHE A 89 10.88 -20.84 13.33
CA PHE A 89 11.53 -20.60 14.61
C PHE A 89 13.05 -20.65 14.46
N GLU A 90 13.70 -19.49 14.48
CA GLU A 90 15.11 -19.34 14.09
C GLU A 90 16.07 -20.18 14.94
N LYS A 91 15.82 -20.27 16.26
CA LYS A 91 16.71 -20.96 17.20
C LYS A 91 16.87 -22.45 16.90
N GLU A 92 15.81 -23.10 16.43
CA GLU A 92 15.78 -24.54 16.17
C GLU A 92 15.66 -24.89 14.68
N ASN A 93 15.63 -23.88 13.81
CA ASN A 93 15.40 -24.04 12.38
C ASN A 93 14.19 -24.94 12.06
N LYS A 94 13.10 -24.74 12.80
CA LYS A 94 11.88 -25.55 12.72
C LYS A 94 10.69 -24.68 12.35
N VAL A 95 9.82 -25.19 11.48
CA VAL A 95 8.54 -24.53 11.19
C VAL A 95 7.53 -24.90 12.27
N LEU A 96 6.91 -23.87 12.87
CA LEU A 96 5.83 -23.99 13.83
C LEU A 96 4.52 -23.48 13.21
N GLN A 97 3.42 -24.11 13.58
CA GLN A 97 2.07 -23.60 13.32
C GLN A 97 1.68 -22.72 14.50
N CYS A 98 1.56 -21.42 14.25
CA CYS A 98 1.25 -20.43 15.27
C CYS A 98 -0.11 -19.78 15.02
N LEU A 99 -0.83 -19.49 16.09
CA LEU A 99 -1.99 -18.61 16.03
C LEU A 99 -1.50 -17.17 15.81
N CYS A 100 -2.10 -16.49 14.85
CA CYS A 100 -1.89 -15.07 14.57
C CYS A 100 -3.24 -14.39 14.33
N TYR A 101 -3.23 -13.06 14.23
CA TYR A 101 -4.41 -12.24 14.02
C TYR A 101 -4.19 -11.36 12.80
N GLN A 102 -5.18 -11.32 11.92
CA GLN A 102 -5.19 -10.47 10.74
C GLN A 102 -6.47 -9.62 10.69
N MET A 103 -6.39 -8.43 10.09
CA MET A 103 -7.57 -7.62 9.82
C MET A 103 -8.29 -8.17 8.59
N PRO A 104 -9.58 -8.57 8.68
CA PRO A 104 -10.33 -9.04 7.51
C PRO A 104 -10.57 -7.92 6.49
N THR A 105 -10.70 -6.68 6.97
CA THR A 105 -10.75 -5.48 6.12
C THR A 105 -9.63 -4.52 6.52
N ALA A 106 -8.52 -4.61 5.80
CA ALA A 106 -7.32 -3.83 6.04
C ALA A 106 -7.28 -2.62 5.09
N ILE A 107 -7.41 -1.41 5.61
CA ILE A 107 -7.16 -0.18 4.84
C ILE A 107 -5.76 0.32 5.19
N PRO A 108 -4.77 0.26 4.28
CA PRO A 108 -3.43 0.75 4.58
C PRO A 108 -3.47 2.24 4.95
N CYS A 109 -2.73 2.62 5.98
CA CYS A 109 -2.76 3.97 6.55
C CYS A 109 -1.48 4.22 7.37
N VAL A 110 -1.35 5.40 7.96
CA VAL A 110 -0.25 5.73 8.87
C VAL A 110 -0.59 5.38 10.32
N THR A 111 0.45 5.09 11.12
CA THR A 111 0.30 4.81 12.55
C THR A 111 0.55 6.07 13.40
N SER A 112 0.40 6.00 14.72
CA SER A 112 0.83 7.08 15.60
C SER A 112 2.26 6.86 16.09
N VAL A 113 2.94 7.95 16.48
CA VAL A 113 4.25 7.86 17.13
C VAL A 113 4.20 6.99 18.40
N TYR A 114 3.06 7.00 19.10
CA TYR A 114 2.81 6.21 20.30
C TYR A 114 2.81 4.70 20.05
N TYR A 115 2.08 4.25 19.04
CA TYR A 115 2.02 2.83 18.72
C TYR A 115 3.35 2.33 18.14
N LEU A 116 3.99 3.13 17.28
CA LEU A 116 5.27 2.77 16.69
C LEU A 116 6.38 2.66 17.74
N ASP A 117 6.43 3.58 18.71
CA ASP A 117 7.37 3.49 19.83
C ASP A 117 7.21 2.17 20.61
N VAL A 118 5.98 1.74 20.89
CA VAL A 118 5.72 0.46 21.57
C VAL A 118 6.20 -0.75 20.76
N ILE A 119 5.99 -0.72 19.43
CA ILE A 119 6.51 -1.76 18.52
C ILE A 119 8.04 -1.80 18.58
N LEU A 120 8.71 -0.65 18.43
CA LEU A 120 10.17 -0.56 18.40
C LEU A 120 10.80 -0.98 19.74
N ARG A 121 10.18 -0.61 20.87
CA ARG A 121 10.61 -1.09 22.20
C ARG A 121 10.48 -2.60 22.34
N GLY A 122 9.41 -3.18 21.82
CA GLY A 122 9.21 -4.63 21.79
C GLY A 122 10.25 -5.33 20.92
N ALA A 123 10.48 -4.83 19.71
CA ALA A 123 11.47 -5.35 18.77
C ALA A 123 12.87 -5.39 19.38
N ARG A 124 13.29 -4.32 20.08
CA ARG A 124 14.58 -4.29 20.78
C ARG A 124 14.63 -5.20 22.01
N GLU A 125 13.56 -5.25 22.79
CA GLU A 125 13.51 -6.11 23.99
C GLU A 125 13.77 -7.57 23.64
N ILE A 126 13.22 -8.04 22.52
CA ILE A 126 13.37 -9.43 22.08
C ILE A 126 14.57 -9.65 21.15
N ASN A 127 15.35 -8.60 20.87
CA ASN A 127 16.51 -8.59 19.97
C ASN A 127 16.18 -9.03 18.53
N LEU A 128 15.13 -8.44 17.93
CA LEU A 128 14.92 -8.59 16.48
C LEU A 128 16.13 -8.09 15.68
N PRO A 129 16.39 -8.62 14.47
CA PRO A 129 17.53 -8.18 13.65
C PRO A 129 17.53 -6.67 13.38
N ASP A 130 18.72 -6.05 13.41
CA ASP A 130 18.87 -4.60 13.24
C ASP A 130 18.26 -4.07 11.93
N HIS A 131 18.42 -4.80 10.83
CA HIS A 131 17.84 -4.43 9.54
C HIS A 131 16.31 -4.38 9.60
N TYR A 132 15.69 -5.27 10.37
CA TYR A 132 14.23 -5.30 10.54
C TYR A 132 13.75 -4.21 11.51
N ILE A 133 14.53 -3.90 12.55
CA ILE A 133 14.25 -2.76 13.43
C ILE A 133 14.30 -1.45 12.64
N GLU A 134 15.25 -1.31 11.70
CA GLU A 134 15.32 -0.13 10.82
C GLU A 134 14.12 -0.05 9.87
N TYR A 135 13.69 -1.19 9.31
CA TYR A 135 12.44 -1.27 8.54
C TYR A 135 11.21 -0.85 9.36
N LEU A 136 11.08 -1.35 10.60
CA LEU A 136 10.00 -0.91 11.48
C LEU A 136 10.10 0.59 11.76
N ARG A 137 11.32 1.12 11.98
CA ARG A 137 11.57 2.53 12.23
C ARG A 137 11.21 3.39 11.01
N SER A 138 11.33 2.89 9.78
CA SER A 138 10.96 3.64 8.59
C SER A 138 9.44 3.80 8.39
N ILE A 139 8.60 3.05 9.13
CA ILE A 139 7.14 3.13 9.03
C ILE A 139 6.66 4.60 9.25
N PRO A 140 5.83 5.15 8.35
CA PRO A 140 5.24 6.48 8.48
C PRO A 140 4.31 6.63 9.69
N THR A 141 4.37 7.79 10.35
CA THR A 141 3.46 8.17 11.43
C THR A 141 2.63 9.40 11.05
N ASN A 142 1.48 9.60 11.69
CA ASN A 142 0.75 10.85 11.67
C ASN A 142 1.43 11.93 12.54
N ASP A 143 0.84 13.13 12.56
CA ASP A 143 1.25 14.30 13.34
C ASP A 143 0.59 14.39 14.73
N TYR A 144 -0.11 13.33 15.18
CA TYR A 144 -0.81 13.38 16.45
C TYR A 144 0.16 13.36 17.65
N LEU A 145 0.24 14.48 18.35
CA LEU A 145 1.07 14.66 19.55
C LEU A 145 0.24 14.91 20.83
N GLY A 146 -1.08 14.73 20.78
CA GLY A 146 -1.97 14.86 21.93
C GLY A 146 -1.93 13.65 22.89
N PRO A 147 -2.72 13.66 23.97
CA PRO A 147 -2.75 12.58 24.95
C PRO A 147 -3.15 11.23 24.35
N CYS A 148 -2.43 10.16 24.71
CA CYS A 148 -2.75 8.79 24.31
C CYS A 148 -2.88 7.91 25.56
N PRO A 149 -4.08 7.78 26.16
CA PRO A 149 -4.28 7.04 27.41
C PRO A 149 -3.79 5.58 27.33
N LYS A 150 -3.90 4.96 26.15
CA LYS A 150 -3.42 3.58 25.96
C LYS A 150 -1.90 3.48 26.05
N TYR A 151 -1.18 4.49 25.56
CA TYR A 151 0.26 4.57 25.65
C TYR A 151 0.71 4.79 27.09
N ASP A 152 0.04 5.69 27.82
CA ASP A 152 0.31 5.95 29.24
C ASP A 152 0.16 4.67 30.08
N GLN A 153 -0.91 3.91 29.86
CA GLN A 153 -1.12 2.60 30.50
C GLN A 153 0.01 1.60 30.22
N VAL A 154 0.60 1.64 29.02
CA VAL A 154 1.75 0.78 28.69
C VAL A 154 2.96 1.24 29.50
N LEU A 155 3.27 2.54 29.49
CA LEU A 155 4.43 3.11 30.19
C LEU A 155 4.38 2.89 31.71
N GLU A 156 3.23 3.11 32.35
CA GLU A 156 3.05 2.91 33.80
C GLU A 156 3.49 1.52 34.27
N LYS A 157 3.33 0.54 33.39
CA LYS A 157 3.57 -0.88 33.67
C LYS A 157 4.96 -1.36 33.25
N MET A 158 5.80 -0.46 32.73
CA MET A 158 7.18 -0.78 32.38
C MET A 158 8.11 -0.60 33.58
N PRO A 159 9.19 -1.39 33.66
CA PRO A 159 10.31 -1.11 34.56
C PRO A 159 10.88 0.28 34.31
N GLU A 160 11.27 0.99 35.37
CA GLU A 160 11.71 2.40 35.30
C GLU A 160 12.90 2.60 34.33
N ASN A 161 13.84 1.66 34.31
CA ASN A 161 14.99 1.66 33.40
C ASN A 161 14.61 1.46 31.91
N GLN A 162 13.39 1.02 31.60
CA GLN A 162 12.88 0.85 30.25
C GLN A 162 11.94 1.98 29.80
N LYS A 163 11.62 2.94 30.67
CA LYS A 163 10.73 4.08 30.36
C LYS A 163 11.40 5.20 29.55
N SER A 164 12.72 5.14 29.34
CA SER A 164 13.47 6.16 28.58
C SER A 164 12.79 6.54 27.27
N CYS A 165 12.58 7.84 27.04
CA CYS A 165 11.88 8.38 25.88
C CYS A 165 12.75 8.50 24.61
N PHE A 166 14.00 8.00 24.62
CA PHE A 166 14.94 8.25 23.50
C PHE A 166 14.35 7.99 22.11
N GLU A 167 13.62 6.88 21.94
CA GLU A 167 12.97 6.55 20.68
C GLU A 167 11.79 7.45 20.37
N MET A 168 10.94 7.71 21.36
CA MET A 168 9.85 8.68 21.24
C MET A 168 10.36 10.07 20.82
N ASP A 169 11.49 10.52 21.38
CA ASP A 169 12.10 11.80 21.04
C ASP A 169 12.66 11.82 19.62
N GLN A 170 13.21 10.71 19.13
CA GLN A 170 13.59 10.57 17.72
C GLN A 170 12.38 10.57 16.80
N LEU A 171 11.34 9.80 17.14
CA LEU A 171 10.10 9.71 16.37
C LEU A 171 9.40 11.06 16.25
N ARG A 172 9.32 11.83 17.34
CA ARG A 172 8.72 13.19 17.36
C ARG A 172 9.49 14.22 16.54
N LYS A 173 10.79 14.00 16.30
CA LYS A 173 11.64 14.86 15.46
C LYS A 173 11.61 14.47 13.99
N ARG A 174 11.04 13.30 13.64
CA ARG A 174 10.91 12.93 12.24
C ARG A 174 10.04 13.98 11.55
N PRO A 175 10.41 14.43 10.34
CA PRO A 175 9.47 15.15 9.51
C PRO A 175 8.27 14.23 9.35
N VAL A 176 7.12 14.65 9.86
CA VAL A 176 5.88 13.94 9.59
C VAL A 176 5.79 13.93 8.07
N PRO A 177 5.81 12.76 7.41
CA PRO A 177 5.59 12.76 5.97
C PRO A 177 4.28 13.53 5.78
N THR A 178 4.28 14.52 4.89
CA THR A 178 2.99 15.03 4.37
C THR A 178 2.14 13.79 4.17
N ASN A 179 0.98 13.66 4.82
CA ASN A 179 0.23 12.41 5.04
C ASN A 179 -0.20 11.77 3.71
N ARG A 180 0.78 11.45 2.88
CA ARG A 180 0.77 11.36 1.45
C ARG A 180 1.88 10.43 1.02
N PHE A 181 1.63 9.68 -0.03
CA PHE A 181 2.59 8.83 -0.71
C PHE A 181 2.69 9.24 -2.17
N TYR A 182 3.83 8.94 -2.80
CA TYR A 182 3.98 9.11 -4.23
C TYR A 182 3.38 7.91 -4.97
N TYR A 183 2.68 8.17 -6.06
CA TYR A 183 2.05 7.18 -6.91
C TYR A 183 2.46 7.42 -8.35
N PHE A 184 3.04 6.39 -8.97
CA PHE A 184 3.40 6.41 -10.38
C PHE A 184 2.30 5.76 -11.22
N SER A 185 1.71 6.55 -12.12
CA SER A 185 0.71 6.11 -13.08
C SER A 185 1.25 6.14 -14.51
N TYR A 186 0.92 5.12 -15.29
CA TYR A 186 1.31 4.99 -16.70
C TYR A 186 0.12 4.70 -17.65
N GLY A 187 -1.07 4.49 -17.09
CA GLY A 187 -2.31 4.17 -17.82
C GLY A 187 -3.34 5.30 -17.75
N SER A 188 -4.63 4.98 -17.59
CA SER A 188 -5.70 6.00 -17.59
C SER A 188 -5.57 7.07 -16.50
N ASN A 189 -4.90 6.76 -15.38
CA ASN A 189 -4.64 7.72 -14.30
C ASN A 189 -3.58 8.79 -14.66
N LEU A 190 -3.01 8.76 -15.88
CA LEU A 190 -2.27 9.89 -16.43
C LEU A 190 -3.15 11.15 -16.54
N LEU A 191 -4.45 10.99 -16.80
CA LEU A 191 -5.37 12.11 -16.92
C LEU A 191 -5.85 12.54 -15.53
N ARG A 192 -5.67 13.82 -15.18
CA ARG A 192 -6.04 14.38 -13.87
C ARG A 192 -7.50 14.15 -13.53
N GLU A 193 -8.39 14.38 -14.49
CA GLU A 193 -9.84 14.20 -14.36
C GLU A 193 -10.19 12.74 -14.05
N ARG A 194 -9.44 11.79 -14.63
CA ARG A 194 -9.64 10.36 -14.35
C ARG A 194 -9.19 9.98 -12.95
N ILE A 195 -7.98 10.38 -12.52
CA ILE A 195 -7.45 10.00 -11.21
C ILE A 195 -8.23 10.67 -10.07
N THR A 196 -8.56 11.95 -10.21
CA THR A 196 -9.26 12.73 -9.18
C THR A 196 -10.72 12.33 -9.00
N MET A 197 -11.35 11.72 -10.01
CA MET A 197 -12.71 11.18 -9.91
C MET A 197 -12.87 10.20 -8.74
N ALA A 198 -11.87 9.34 -8.51
CA ALA A 198 -11.88 8.38 -7.41
C ALA A 198 -10.96 8.78 -6.25
N ASN A 199 -9.95 9.62 -6.51
CA ASN A 199 -8.90 9.99 -5.55
C ASN A 199 -8.74 11.52 -5.50
N PRO A 200 -9.66 12.25 -4.84
CA PRO A 200 -9.70 13.72 -4.89
C PRO A 200 -8.49 14.39 -4.25
N SER A 201 -7.73 13.69 -3.39
CA SER A 201 -6.50 14.23 -2.83
C SER A 201 -5.34 14.25 -3.84
N ALA A 202 -5.45 13.58 -5.00
CA ALA A 202 -4.35 13.43 -5.95
C ALA A 202 -3.82 14.79 -6.43
N LYS A 203 -2.53 15.03 -6.25
CA LYS A 203 -1.83 16.24 -6.74
C LYS A 203 -0.67 15.84 -7.64
N TYR A 204 -0.63 16.44 -8.83
CA TYR A 204 0.44 16.20 -9.80
C TYR A 204 1.78 16.70 -9.25
N VAL A 205 2.83 15.88 -9.40
CA VAL A 205 4.21 16.21 -8.98
C VAL A 205 5.07 16.46 -10.19
N GLY A 206 5.04 15.57 -11.18
CA GLY A 206 5.92 15.65 -12.35
C GLY A 206 5.94 14.40 -13.19
N ILE A 207 6.82 14.40 -14.19
CA ILE A 207 7.02 13.28 -15.11
C ILE A 207 7.90 12.24 -14.41
N GLY A 208 7.44 11.00 -14.37
CA GLY A 208 8.22 9.85 -13.91
C GLY A 208 8.78 9.07 -15.10
N ARG A 209 10.05 8.68 -15.00
CA ARG A 209 10.73 7.81 -15.95
C ARG A 209 11.28 6.58 -15.24
N VAL A 210 10.94 5.42 -15.78
CA VAL A 210 11.39 4.12 -15.30
C VAL A 210 12.19 3.45 -16.42
N LYS A 211 13.39 2.96 -16.08
CA LYS A 211 14.24 2.18 -16.99
C LYS A 211 13.97 0.69 -16.82
N ASP A 212 14.21 -0.07 -17.88
CA ASP A 212 14.06 -1.52 -17.94
C ASP A 212 12.61 -1.99 -17.73
N TYR A 213 11.63 -1.15 -18.10
CA TYR A 213 10.21 -1.47 -18.09
C TYR A 213 9.54 -1.00 -19.39
N GLN A 214 8.54 -1.75 -19.83
CA GLN A 214 7.69 -1.40 -20.96
C GLN A 214 6.21 -1.40 -20.56
N LEU A 215 5.45 -0.49 -21.17
CA LEU A 215 3.99 -0.48 -21.13
C LEU A 215 3.44 -1.58 -22.04
N ILE A 216 2.51 -2.38 -21.54
CA ILE A 216 1.75 -3.36 -22.32
C ILE A 216 0.24 -3.19 -22.07
N MET A 217 -0.58 -3.74 -22.96
CA MET A 217 -2.02 -3.85 -22.76
C MET A 217 -2.35 -5.32 -22.46
N CYS A 218 -3.00 -5.58 -21.34
CA CYS A 218 -3.30 -6.92 -20.88
C CYS A 218 -4.80 -7.21 -20.91
N LYS A 219 -5.12 -8.50 -20.97
CA LYS A 219 -6.48 -9.02 -20.96
C LYS A 219 -7.20 -8.63 -19.67
N ARG A 220 -8.49 -8.37 -19.80
CA ARG A 220 -9.41 -8.20 -18.68
C ARG A 220 -10.56 -9.19 -18.82
N GLU A 221 -11.07 -9.68 -17.71
CA GLU A 221 -12.30 -10.47 -17.72
C GLU A 221 -13.47 -9.63 -18.23
N GLU A 222 -14.34 -10.26 -19.02
CA GLU A 222 -15.53 -9.60 -19.56
C GLU A 222 -16.70 -9.70 -18.58
N PRO A 223 -17.52 -8.62 -18.43
CA PRO A 223 -17.47 -7.38 -19.19
C PRO A 223 -16.38 -6.40 -18.71
N SER A 224 -15.48 -5.99 -19.61
CA SER A 224 -14.44 -4.99 -19.32
C SER A 224 -15.06 -3.60 -19.16
N THR A 225 -14.72 -2.88 -18.07
CA THR A 225 -15.18 -1.48 -17.86
C THR A 225 -14.80 -0.54 -19.01
N TRP A 226 -13.74 -0.89 -19.74
CA TRP A 226 -13.21 -0.09 -20.84
C TRP A 226 -13.51 -0.68 -22.22
N GLY A 227 -14.12 -1.86 -22.31
CA GLY A 227 -14.41 -2.52 -23.61
C GLY A 227 -13.16 -3.06 -24.33
N GLY A 228 -12.07 -3.31 -23.60
CA GLY A 228 -10.82 -3.85 -24.14
C GLY A 228 -9.79 -4.09 -23.03
N GLY A 229 -8.57 -4.44 -23.46
CA GLY A 229 -7.42 -4.61 -22.55
C GLY A 229 -6.99 -3.31 -21.88
N THR A 230 -6.42 -3.42 -20.67
CA THR A 230 -5.98 -2.29 -19.84
C THR A 230 -4.47 -2.28 -19.65
N ALA A 231 -3.91 -1.13 -19.29
CA ALA A 231 -2.48 -0.94 -19.22
C ALA A 231 -1.84 -1.74 -18.06
N SER A 232 -0.69 -2.32 -18.31
CA SER A 232 0.24 -2.86 -17.30
C SER A 232 1.67 -2.43 -17.63
N ILE A 233 2.59 -2.53 -16.69
CA ILE A 233 4.03 -2.40 -16.96
C ILE A 233 4.74 -3.70 -16.63
N VAL A 234 5.72 -4.10 -17.45
CA VAL A 234 6.49 -5.32 -17.25
C VAL A 234 7.98 -5.05 -17.43
N PRO A 235 8.87 -5.79 -16.74
CA PRO A 235 10.30 -5.70 -16.97
C PRO A 235 10.64 -5.95 -18.44
N SER A 236 11.45 -5.08 -19.03
CA SER A 236 11.92 -5.18 -20.41
C SER A 236 13.24 -4.42 -20.54
N SER A 237 14.35 -5.15 -20.61
CA SER A 237 15.68 -4.56 -20.55
C SER A 237 15.94 -3.61 -21.72
N GLY A 238 16.45 -2.41 -21.41
CA GLY A 238 16.75 -1.37 -22.39
C GLY A 238 15.55 -0.52 -22.83
N GLU A 239 14.33 -0.88 -22.42
CA GLU A 239 13.14 -0.06 -22.63
C GLU A 239 12.97 1.00 -21.54
N GLU A 240 12.23 2.06 -21.85
CA GLU A 240 11.81 3.06 -20.87
C GLU A 240 10.30 3.23 -20.89
N CYS A 241 9.73 3.35 -19.69
CA CYS A 241 8.33 3.67 -19.47
C CYS A 241 8.22 5.06 -18.83
N PHE A 242 7.50 5.95 -19.48
CA PHE A 242 7.15 7.26 -18.94
C PHE A 242 5.74 7.25 -18.36
N GLY A 243 5.56 8.06 -17.32
CA GLY A 243 4.27 8.26 -16.69
C GLY A 243 4.22 9.53 -15.85
N ALA A 244 3.17 9.65 -15.05
CA ALA A 244 2.96 10.76 -14.12
C ALA A 244 3.20 10.31 -12.69
N ILE A 245 3.90 11.13 -11.92
CA ILE A 245 4.01 11.00 -10.48
C ILE A 245 2.98 11.92 -9.84
N TRP A 246 2.17 11.34 -8.96
CA TRP A 246 1.18 12.01 -8.13
C TRP A 246 1.58 11.89 -6.67
N THR A 247 1.10 12.80 -5.83
CA THR A 247 0.95 12.53 -4.39
C THR A 247 -0.51 12.28 -4.09
N LEU A 248 -0.81 11.30 -3.25
CA LEU A 248 -2.15 11.03 -2.72
C LEU A 248 -2.07 10.98 -1.21
N ASP A 249 -3.13 11.38 -0.51
CA ASP A 249 -3.19 11.19 0.93
C ASP A 249 -3.21 9.69 1.29
N TYR A 250 -2.54 9.26 2.37
CA TYR A 250 -2.56 7.85 2.80
C TYR A 250 -3.98 7.35 3.07
N GLU A 251 -4.91 8.24 3.44
CA GLU A 251 -6.32 7.91 3.61
C GLU A 251 -7.00 7.44 2.31
N ASP A 252 -6.49 7.86 1.15
CA ASP A 252 -6.98 7.45 -0.16
C ASP A 252 -6.33 6.15 -0.67
N ARG A 253 -5.37 5.55 0.08
CA ARG A 253 -4.68 4.32 -0.34
C ARG A 253 -5.65 3.16 -0.63
N CYS A 254 -6.67 2.96 0.20
CA CYS A 254 -7.69 1.93 -0.08
C CYS A 254 -8.58 2.25 -1.27
N ARG A 255 -8.78 3.54 -1.61
CA ARG A 255 -9.60 3.93 -2.76
C ARG A 255 -8.89 3.59 -4.05
N ILE A 256 -7.58 3.87 -4.11
CA ILE A 256 -6.77 3.51 -5.26
C ILE A 256 -6.55 1.99 -5.34
N ASP A 257 -6.30 1.29 -4.24
CA ASP A 257 -6.22 -0.19 -4.23
C ASP A 257 -7.54 -0.83 -4.72
N ARG A 258 -8.69 -0.30 -4.27
CA ARG A 258 -10.01 -0.76 -4.72
C ARG A 258 -10.25 -0.47 -6.19
N GLN A 259 -9.83 0.71 -6.67
CA GLN A 259 -9.94 1.11 -8.07
C GLN A 259 -9.17 0.15 -8.97
N GLU A 260 -7.94 -0.20 -8.59
CA GLU A 260 -7.08 -1.12 -9.35
C GLU A 260 -7.44 -2.60 -9.08
N GLY A 261 -8.43 -2.88 -8.22
CA GLY A 261 -8.94 -4.24 -8.00
C GLY A 261 -7.96 -5.15 -7.28
N VAL A 262 -7.15 -4.62 -6.36
CA VAL A 262 -6.18 -5.40 -5.57
C VAL A 262 -6.85 -6.54 -4.82
N GLN A 263 -8.02 -6.27 -4.22
CA GLN A 263 -8.79 -7.25 -3.45
C GLN A 263 -9.37 -8.40 -4.29
N ILE A 264 -9.43 -8.25 -5.62
CA ILE A 264 -9.87 -9.31 -6.55
C ILE A 264 -8.70 -9.82 -7.40
N ASN A 265 -7.45 -9.52 -7.03
CA ASN A 265 -6.24 -9.93 -7.71
C ASN A 265 -6.18 -9.51 -9.20
N LEU A 266 -6.78 -8.36 -9.55
CA LEU A 266 -6.71 -7.82 -10.91
C LEU A 266 -5.34 -7.18 -11.17
N TYR A 267 -4.90 -6.33 -10.23
CA TYR A 267 -3.56 -5.80 -10.14
C TYR A 267 -2.98 -6.12 -8.77
N TYR A 268 -1.66 -6.26 -8.70
CA TYR A 268 -0.94 -6.23 -7.44
C TYR A 268 -0.23 -4.88 -7.27
N ALA A 269 -0.22 -4.40 -6.03
CA ALA A 269 0.47 -3.17 -5.64
C ALA A 269 1.93 -3.47 -5.32
N PHE A 270 2.86 -2.66 -5.81
CA PHE A 270 4.27 -2.73 -5.47
C PHE A 270 4.88 -1.32 -5.40
N GLU A 271 5.98 -1.19 -4.67
CA GLU A 271 6.66 0.08 -4.47
C GLU A 271 8.09 -0.01 -5.02
N PHE A 272 8.52 1.03 -5.73
CA PHE A 272 9.81 1.05 -6.42
C PHE A 272 10.25 2.49 -6.72
N ASP A 273 11.53 2.67 -7.02
CA ASP A 273 12.10 3.98 -7.30
C ASP A 273 11.87 4.40 -8.75
N VAL A 274 11.33 5.61 -8.93
CA VAL A 274 11.05 6.23 -10.22
C VAL A 274 11.81 7.54 -10.33
N TYR A 275 12.52 7.75 -11.44
CA TYR A 275 13.23 9.01 -11.65
C TYR A 275 12.23 10.11 -11.98
N CYS A 276 12.13 11.13 -11.13
CA CYS A 276 11.27 12.27 -11.37
C CYS A 276 12.03 13.33 -12.17
N GLU A 277 11.66 13.55 -13.43
CA GLU A 277 12.29 14.55 -14.31
C GLU A 277 12.13 15.97 -13.74
N THR A 278 10.99 16.26 -13.11
CA THR A 278 10.70 17.57 -12.53
C THR A 278 11.53 17.86 -11.28
N LEU A 279 11.79 16.84 -10.46
CA LEU A 279 12.54 16.99 -9.21
C LEU A 279 14.03 16.66 -9.35
N GLY A 280 14.44 16.05 -10.47
CA GLY A 280 15.83 15.69 -10.77
C GLY A 280 16.42 14.56 -9.91
N HIS A 281 15.59 13.74 -9.25
CA HIS A 281 16.05 12.64 -8.41
C HIS A 281 15.05 11.47 -8.38
N GLN A 282 15.47 10.34 -7.80
CA GLN A 282 14.64 9.16 -7.60
C GLN A 282 13.60 9.39 -6.50
N VAL A 283 12.36 8.99 -6.76
CA VAL A 283 11.24 9.07 -5.82
C VAL A 283 10.64 7.68 -5.64
N HIS A 284 10.50 7.25 -4.40
CA HIS A 284 9.89 5.97 -4.07
C HIS A 284 8.37 6.04 -4.27
N CYS A 285 7.86 5.32 -5.27
CA CYS A 285 6.47 5.40 -5.72
C CYS A 285 5.74 4.08 -5.54
N LEU A 286 4.48 4.16 -5.12
CA LEU A 286 3.48 3.11 -5.34
C LEU A 286 3.18 2.96 -6.82
N CYS A 287 3.02 1.73 -7.27
CA CYS A 287 2.59 1.38 -8.60
C CYS A 287 1.74 0.10 -8.57
N TYR A 288 1.01 -0.13 -9.66
CA TYR A 288 0.21 -1.33 -9.84
C TYR A 288 0.65 -2.04 -11.09
N ARG A 289 0.62 -3.37 -11.11
CA ARG A 289 0.88 -4.20 -12.28
C ARG A 289 -0.16 -5.30 -12.35
N MET A 290 -0.66 -5.60 -13.55
CA MET A 290 -1.68 -6.65 -13.72
C MET A 290 -1.13 -8.00 -13.32
N THR A 291 -1.94 -8.79 -12.61
CA THR A 291 -1.57 -10.15 -12.24
C THR A 291 -1.60 -11.09 -13.44
N ASP A 292 -2.58 -10.94 -14.34
CA ASP A 292 -2.62 -11.60 -15.65
C ASP A 292 -2.01 -10.68 -16.72
N GLU A 293 -0.82 -11.05 -17.20
CA GLU A 293 -0.06 -10.31 -18.21
C GLU A 293 -0.32 -10.77 -19.64
N THR A 294 -1.36 -11.57 -19.86
CA THR A 294 -1.76 -12.02 -21.20
C THR A 294 -2.03 -10.80 -22.09
N PRO A 295 -1.27 -10.58 -23.19
CA PRO A 295 -1.46 -9.43 -24.05
C PRO A 295 -2.87 -9.37 -24.65
N SER A 296 -3.42 -8.17 -24.78
CA SER A 296 -4.73 -7.92 -25.38
C SER A 296 -4.79 -6.57 -26.10
N ILE A 297 -5.72 -6.44 -27.04
CA ILE A 297 -5.98 -5.18 -27.75
C ILE A 297 -6.83 -4.27 -26.86
N THR A 298 -6.44 -3.00 -26.74
CA THR A 298 -7.18 -2.02 -25.95
C THR A 298 -8.35 -1.42 -26.73
N SER A 299 -9.25 -0.70 -26.06
CA SER A 299 -10.34 0.01 -26.73
C SER A 299 -9.91 1.40 -27.19
N PRO A 300 -10.57 1.97 -28.22
CA PRO A 300 -10.34 3.36 -28.61
C PRO A 300 -10.60 4.34 -27.45
N TYR A 301 -11.57 4.02 -26.57
CA TYR A 301 -11.90 4.86 -25.41
C TYR A 301 -10.80 4.89 -24.35
N TYR A 302 -10.19 3.74 -24.04
CA TYR A 302 -9.11 3.69 -23.05
C TYR A 302 -7.85 4.37 -23.56
N LEU A 303 -7.51 4.13 -24.83
CA LEU A 303 -6.34 4.77 -25.45
C LEU A 303 -6.50 6.29 -25.53
N ASP A 304 -7.69 6.81 -25.87
CA ASP A 304 -7.93 8.26 -25.88
C ASP A 304 -7.68 8.90 -24.51
N VAL A 305 -8.14 8.26 -23.42
CA VAL A 305 -7.88 8.75 -22.04
C VAL A 305 -6.38 8.74 -21.72
N ILE A 306 -5.65 7.69 -22.11
CA ILE A 306 -4.18 7.63 -21.94
C ILE A 306 -3.50 8.75 -22.70
N LEU A 307 -3.86 8.97 -23.98
CA LEU A 307 -3.24 10.00 -24.83
C LEU A 307 -3.52 11.42 -24.32
N ARG A 308 -4.75 11.69 -23.86
CA ARG A 308 -5.10 12.96 -23.22
C ARG A 308 -4.27 13.20 -21.96
N GLY A 309 -4.17 12.19 -21.09
CA GLY A 309 -3.35 12.27 -19.87
C GLY A 309 -1.87 12.47 -20.18
N ALA A 310 -1.32 11.71 -21.13
CA ALA A 310 0.06 11.84 -21.56
C ALA A 310 0.39 13.24 -22.09
N LYS A 311 -0.54 13.85 -22.86
CA LYS A 311 -0.40 15.24 -23.30
C LYS A 311 -0.53 16.23 -22.14
N GLN A 312 -1.51 16.05 -21.26
CA GLN A 312 -1.74 16.92 -20.10
C GLN A 312 -0.54 16.94 -19.14
N CYS A 313 0.13 15.79 -18.97
CA CYS A 313 1.35 15.66 -18.18
C CYS A 313 2.63 16.12 -18.90
N ASN A 314 2.54 16.52 -20.18
CA ASN A 314 3.68 16.85 -21.03
C ASN A 314 4.72 15.72 -21.13
N LEU A 315 4.26 14.47 -21.27
CA LEU A 315 5.18 13.36 -21.53
C LEU A 315 5.97 13.60 -22.84
N PRO A 316 7.20 13.05 -22.98
CA PRO A 316 8.04 13.29 -24.15
C PRO A 316 7.32 13.00 -25.46
N ALA A 317 7.54 13.84 -26.48
CA ALA A 317 6.91 13.71 -27.79
C ALA A 317 7.16 12.33 -28.43
N SER A 318 8.39 11.82 -28.31
CA SER A 318 8.74 10.47 -28.78
C SER A 318 7.96 9.36 -28.07
N TYR A 319 7.61 9.55 -26.80
CA TYR A 319 6.78 8.60 -26.06
C TYR A 319 5.31 8.71 -26.44
N LEU A 320 4.80 9.93 -26.66
CA LEU A 320 3.45 10.15 -27.21
C LEU A 320 3.28 9.46 -28.57
N GLU A 321 4.27 9.56 -29.46
CA GLU A 321 4.28 8.84 -30.75
C GLU A 321 4.26 7.31 -30.57
N LYS A 322 4.95 6.78 -29.54
CA LYS A 322 4.90 5.35 -29.19
C LYS A 322 3.49 4.95 -28.74
N LEU A 323 2.85 5.76 -27.88
CA LEU A 323 1.48 5.50 -27.40
C LEU A 323 0.44 5.54 -28.53
N GLN A 324 0.56 6.47 -29.48
CA GLN A 324 -0.35 6.60 -30.63
C GLN A 324 -0.33 5.39 -31.57
N LYS A 325 0.74 4.59 -31.55
CA LYS A 325 0.88 3.37 -32.37
C LYS A 325 0.27 2.13 -31.71
N ILE A 326 -0.27 2.23 -30.50
CA ILE A 326 -0.92 1.11 -29.81
C ILE A 326 -2.19 0.72 -30.59
N PRO A 327 -2.34 -0.54 -31.00
CA PRO A 327 -3.52 -0.99 -31.72
C PRO A 327 -4.77 -0.96 -30.82
N VAL A 328 -5.89 -0.55 -31.42
CA VAL A 328 -7.21 -0.55 -30.77
C VAL A 328 -8.14 -1.54 -31.43
N ASN A 329 -9.10 -2.05 -30.67
CA ASN A 329 -10.16 -2.92 -31.17
C ASN A 329 -11.30 -2.11 -31.81
N GLU A 330 -12.29 -2.79 -32.37
CA GLU A 330 -13.47 -2.18 -32.99
C GLU A 330 -14.61 -1.87 -31.99
N PHE A 331 -14.31 -1.83 -30.68
CA PHE A 331 -15.34 -1.61 -29.67
C PHE A 331 -15.96 -0.21 -29.81
N SER A 332 -17.26 -0.19 -30.07
CA SER A 332 -18.05 1.03 -30.28
C SER A 332 -19.30 1.09 -29.38
N GLY A 333 -19.42 0.15 -28.43
CA GLY A 333 -20.52 0.10 -27.47
C GLY A 333 -20.44 1.18 -26.39
N PRO A 334 -21.49 1.33 -25.55
CA PRO A 334 -21.49 2.32 -24.48
C PRO A 334 -20.41 2.02 -23.44
N CYS A 335 -19.46 2.94 -23.26
CA CYS A 335 -18.47 2.89 -22.18
C CYS A 335 -18.80 3.94 -21.11
N LYS A 336 -19.46 3.51 -20.02
CA LYS A 336 -19.87 4.40 -18.92
C LYS A 336 -18.69 5.14 -18.29
N MET A 337 -17.57 4.44 -18.09
CA MET A 337 -16.37 5.05 -17.50
C MET A 337 -15.80 6.16 -18.38
N TYR A 338 -15.70 5.93 -19.69
CA TYR A 338 -15.25 6.96 -20.64
C TYR A 338 -16.18 8.18 -20.64
N GLN A 339 -17.50 7.96 -20.64
CA GLN A 339 -18.48 9.06 -20.55
C GLN A 339 -18.32 9.86 -19.25
N SER A 340 -18.14 9.19 -18.11
CA SER A 340 -17.89 9.85 -16.83
C SER A 340 -16.60 10.67 -16.83
N VAL A 341 -15.54 10.18 -17.49
CA VAL A 341 -14.29 10.94 -17.62
C VAL A 341 -14.49 12.17 -18.49
N LEU A 342 -15.09 12.02 -19.67
CA LEU A 342 -15.34 13.15 -20.58
C LEU A 342 -16.18 14.26 -19.94
N ALA A 343 -17.14 13.90 -19.09
CA ALA A 343 -17.97 14.87 -18.37
C ALA A 343 -17.18 15.75 -17.38
N LEU A 344 -15.97 15.35 -16.99
CA LEU A 344 -15.08 16.10 -16.10
C LEU A 344 -14.05 16.96 -16.86
N ILE A 345 -13.91 16.76 -18.17
CA ILE A 345 -12.95 17.52 -18.99
C ILE A 345 -13.55 18.88 -19.34
N PRO A 346 -12.83 20.00 -19.09
CA PRO A 346 -13.30 21.33 -19.49
C PRO A 346 -13.60 21.42 -21.00
N PRO A 347 -14.64 22.16 -21.43
CA PRO A 347 -15.05 22.24 -22.84
C PRO A 347 -13.96 22.70 -23.80
N GLU A 348 -13.01 23.52 -23.32
CA GLU A 348 -11.89 24.07 -24.10
C GLU A 348 -10.84 23.01 -24.48
N GLU A 349 -10.83 21.85 -23.81
CA GLU A 349 -9.93 20.71 -24.07
C GLU A 349 -10.66 19.49 -24.69
N GLY A 350 -11.95 19.65 -25.04
CA GLY A 350 -12.88 18.56 -25.33
C GLY A 350 -12.74 17.86 -26.70
N THR A 351 -11.95 18.38 -27.64
CA THR A 351 -11.79 17.73 -28.96
C THR A 351 -10.94 16.47 -28.83
N GLY A 352 -11.56 15.30 -29.04
CA GLY A 352 -10.87 14.00 -28.95
C GLY A 352 -9.77 13.84 -29.97
N PHE A 353 -8.75 13.04 -29.61
CA PHE A 353 -7.67 12.69 -30.54
C PHE A 353 -8.16 11.80 -31.67
N LEU A 354 -9.25 11.07 -31.44
CA LEU A 354 -9.89 10.20 -32.42
C LEU A 354 -11.10 10.94 -33.03
N ASN A 355 -10.85 11.77 -34.04
CA ASN A 355 -11.92 12.25 -34.91
C ASN A 355 -12.56 11.04 -35.63
N LYS A 356 -13.90 11.04 -35.73
CA LYS A 356 -14.73 10.02 -36.42
C LYS A 356 -14.36 9.75 -37.89
N SER A 357 -13.36 10.43 -38.44
CA SER A 357 -12.92 10.32 -39.83
C SER A 357 -11.87 9.24 -40.09
N ASN A 358 -11.45 8.47 -39.08
CA ASN A 358 -10.49 7.35 -39.24
C ASN A 358 -11.07 5.97 -38.86
N PHE A 359 -12.39 5.79 -39.00
CA PHE A 359 -13.04 4.48 -38.97
C PHE A 359 -13.59 4.14 -40.36
#